data_AF-A0A0R2JUL7-F1
#
_entry.id   AF-A0A0R2JUL7-F1
#
_cell.length_a   1.000
_cell.length_b   1.000
_cell.length_c   1.000
_cell.angle_alpha   90.00
_cell.angle_beta   90.00
_cell.angle_gamma   90.00
#
_symmetry.space_group_name_H-M   'P 1'
#
loop_
_entity.id
_entity.type
_entity.pdbx_description
1 polymer ?
#
loop_
_entity_poly.entity_id
_entity_poly.type
_entity_poly.pdbx_seq_one_letter_code
_entity_poly.pdbx_strand_id
1 'polypeptide(L)'
;MSVRANQANQLKSSAFRIDKDLADDTEAVLSELGLNPTTAINMFYKRIVANGALPFNASLSEEERANLRFLKATEGTPVTEFKDAKEVADWLNDPDED
;
A
#
# COMPACT_ATOMS: atom_id res chain seq x y z
N MET A 1 -13.39 -47.07 -22.07
CA MET A 1 -13.95 -45.70 -22.08
C MET A 1 -13.78 -45.12 -20.69
N SER A 2 -12.73 -44.33 -20.46
CA SER A 2 -12.54 -43.69 -19.15
C SER A 2 -13.32 -42.37 -19.16
N VAL A 3 -14.34 -42.32 -18.31
CA VAL A 3 -15.20 -41.16 -18.12
C VAL A 3 -14.30 -39.99 -17.71
N ARG A 4 -14.23 -38.97 -18.57
CA ARG A 4 -13.68 -37.66 -18.21
C ARG A 4 -14.48 -37.16 -17.02
N ALA A 5 -13.91 -37.27 -15.83
CA ALA A 5 -14.47 -36.69 -14.62
C ALA A 5 -14.76 -35.22 -14.91
N ASN A 6 -16.02 -34.88 -14.67
CA ASN A 6 -16.60 -33.55 -14.68
C ASN A 6 -15.66 -32.58 -13.93
N GLN A 7 -14.96 -31.68 -14.64
CA GLN A 7 -14.23 -30.54 -14.04
C GLN A 7 -15.24 -29.49 -13.53
N ALA A 8 -16.20 -29.93 -12.72
CA ALA A 8 -17.09 -29.04 -12.00
C ALA A 8 -16.25 -28.26 -10.99
N ASN A 9 -15.94 -27.00 -11.33
CA ASN A 9 -15.45 -25.91 -10.48
C ASN A 9 -14.52 -26.34 -9.33
N GLN A 10 -13.32 -26.82 -9.66
CA GLN A 10 -12.30 -27.12 -8.66
C GLN A 10 -11.83 -25.81 -8.00
N LEU A 11 -12.25 -25.56 -6.77
CA LEU A 11 -11.78 -24.42 -5.98
C LEU A 11 -10.34 -24.69 -5.50
N LYS A 12 -9.43 -23.76 -5.79
CA LYS A 12 -8.05 -23.81 -5.30
C LYS A 12 -7.89 -22.89 -4.10
N SER A 13 -7.60 -23.46 -2.93
CA SER A 13 -7.19 -22.68 -1.76
C SER A 13 -5.75 -22.19 -1.94
N SER A 14 -5.48 -20.96 -1.50
CA SER A 14 -4.13 -20.38 -1.48
C SER A 14 -3.97 -19.65 -0.17
N ALA A 15 -2.92 -19.99 0.58
CA ALA A 15 -2.55 -19.28 1.81
C ALA A 15 -1.47 -18.24 1.47
N PHE A 16 -1.64 -17.02 1.94
CA PHE A 16 -0.63 -15.96 1.84
C PHE A 16 -0.50 -15.28 3.20
N ARG A 17 0.69 -14.72 3.45
CA ARG A 17 0.96 -13.93 4.66
C ARG A 17 0.77 -12.47 4.30
N ILE A 18 0.04 -11.75 5.13
CA ILE A 18 -0.18 -10.31 5.04
C ILE A 18 0.11 -9.72 6.41
N ASP A 19 0.54 -8.47 6.43
CA ASP A 19 0.65 -7.71 7.66
C ASP A 19 -0.72 -7.61 8.35
N LYS A 20 -0.74 -7.64 9.69
CA LYS A 20 -1.99 -7.67 10.45
C LYS A 20 -2.77 -6.37 10.31
N ASP A 21 -2.10 -5.22 10.45
CA ASP A 21 -2.77 -3.92 10.42
C ASP A 21 -3.30 -3.66 9.01
N LEU A 22 -2.51 -4.00 7.99
CA LEU A 22 -2.97 -3.95 6.59
C LEU A 22 -4.20 -4.84 6.34
N ALA A 23 -4.25 -6.03 6.94
CA ALA A 23 -5.39 -6.94 6.78
C ALA A 23 -6.65 -6.37 7.44
N ASP A 24 -6.51 -5.86 8.68
CA ASP A 24 -7.61 -5.29 9.46
C ASP A 24 -8.18 -4.04 8.73
N ASP A 25 -7.32 -3.13 8.26
CA ASP A 25 -7.71 -1.94 7.48
C ASP A 25 -8.40 -2.33 6.17
N THR A 26 -7.86 -3.32 5.45
CA THR A 26 -8.44 -3.80 4.20
C THR A 26 -9.83 -4.39 4.44
N GLU A 27 -10.02 -5.17 5.51
CA GLU A 27 -11.31 -5.77 5.84
C GLU A 27 -12.36 -4.71 6.21
N ALA A 28 -11.97 -3.66 6.93
CA ALA A 28 -12.85 -2.54 7.23
C ALA A 28 -13.36 -1.85 5.94
N VAL A 29 -12.44 -1.50 5.02
CA VAL A 29 -12.80 -0.86 3.74
C VAL A 29 -13.66 -1.77 2.88
N LEU A 30 -13.32 -3.06 2.77
CA LEU A 30 -14.11 -4.01 1.97
C LEU A 30 -15.52 -4.20 2.55
N SER A 31 -15.65 -4.23 3.87
CA SER A 31 -16.94 -4.33 4.55
C SER A 31 -17.85 -3.14 4.24
N GLU A 32 -17.32 -1.92 4.23
CA GLU A 32 -18.07 -0.72 3.81
C GLU A 32 -18.55 -0.81 2.36
N LEU A 33 -17.79 -1.48 1.50
CA LEU A 33 -18.15 -1.75 0.10
C LEU A 33 -19.09 -2.96 -0.08
N GLY A 34 -19.47 -3.65 1.01
CA GLY A 34 -20.28 -4.87 0.97
C GLY A 34 -19.55 -6.07 0.39
N LEU A 35 -18.22 -6.07 0.45
CA LEU A 35 -17.35 -7.11 -0.07
C LEU A 35 -16.65 -7.85 1.07
N ASN A 36 -16.37 -9.13 0.84
CA ASN A 36 -15.42 -9.88 1.67
C ASN A 36 -14.07 -10.00 0.94
N PRO A 37 -12.96 -10.26 1.66
CA PRO A 37 -11.64 -10.41 1.06
C PRO A 37 -11.57 -11.44 -0.07
N THR A 38 -12.26 -12.58 0.08
CA THR A 38 -12.30 -13.64 -0.96
C THR A 38 -12.90 -13.12 -2.27
N THR A 39 -13.98 -12.34 -2.20
CA THR A 39 -14.62 -11.74 -3.38
C THR A 39 -13.69 -10.73 -4.04
N ALA A 40 -13.06 -9.85 -3.26
CA ALA A 40 -12.11 -8.86 -3.77
C ALA A 40 -10.91 -9.51 -4.47
N ILE A 41 -10.32 -10.54 -3.88
CA ILE A 41 -9.21 -11.32 -4.47
C ILE A 41 -9.66 -12.00 -5.76
N ASN A 42 -10.85 -12.59 -5.80
CA ASN A 42 -11.37 -13.20 -7.03
C ASN A 42 -11.60 -12.16 -8.14
N MET A 43 -12.07 -10.95 -7.79
CA MET A 43 -12.20 -9.84 -8.74
C MET A 43 -10.83 -9.42 -9.30
N PHE A 44 -9.82 -9.34 -8.42
CA PHE A 44 -8.44 -9.05 -8.80
C PHE A 44 -7.90 -10.05 -9.84
N TYR A 45 -8.01 -11.36 -9.58
CA TYR A 45 -7.60 -12.39 -10.56
C TYR A 45 -8.37 -12.30 -11.88
N LYS A 46 -9.68 -12.11 -11.83
CA LYS A 46 -10.50 -11.96 -13.04
C LYS A 46 -10.06 -10.77 -13.88
N ARG A 47 -9.71 -9.65 -13.25
CA ARG A 47 -9.25 -8.45 -13.95
C ARG A 47 -7.88 -8.65 -14.59
N ILE A 48 -6.97 -9.38 -13.94
CA ILE A 48 -5.69 -9.80 -14.55
C ILE A 48 -5.94 -10.62 -15.80
N VAL A 49 -6.78 -11.65 -15.71
CA VAL A 49 -7.07 -12.54 -16.85
C VAL A 49 -7.74 -11.76 -17.99
N ALA A 50 -8.67 -10.86 -17.68
CA ALA A 50 -9.38 -10.08 -18.68
C ALA A 50 -8.48 -9.10 -19.44
N ASN A 51 -7.50 -8.50 -18.77
CA ASN A 51 -6.67 -7.44 -19.34
C ASN A 51 -5.28 -7.91 -19.78
N GLY A 52 -4.85 -9.10 -19.34
CA GLY A 52 -3.47 -9.57 -19.53
C GLY A 52 -2.42 -8.72 -18.80
N ALA A 53 -2.83 -7.95 -17.79
CA ALA A 53 -1.98 -6.99 -17.08
C ALA A 53 -2.46 -6.80 -15.63
N LEU A 54 -1.63 -6.17 -14.79
CA LEU A 54 -2.04 -5.80 -13.43
C LEU A 54 -3.27 -4.87 -13.47
N PRO A 55 -4.24 -5.05 -12.56
CA PRO A 55 -5.48 -4.29 -12.57
C PRO A 55 -5.34 -2.92 -11.90
N PHE A 56 -4.11 -2.42 -11.81
CA PHE A 56 -3.73 -1.09 -11.36
C PHE A 56 -2.45 -0.71 -12.10
N ASN A 57 -2.16 0.59 -12.16
CA ASN A 57 -0.92 1.06 -12.75
C ASN A 57 0.25 0.76 -11.80
N ALA A 58 1.16 -0.12 -12.19
CA ALA A 58 2.34 -0.48 -11.41
C ALA A 58 3.46 0.58 -11.52
N SER A 59 3.09 1.85 -11.57
CA SER A 59 4.00 2.98 -11.55
C SER A 59 3.60 3.90 -10.42
N LEU A 60 4.58 4.53 -9.78
CA LEU A 60 4.31 5.59 -8.81
C LEU A 60 3.43 6.68 -9.44
N SER A 61 2.49 7.22 -8.68
CA SER A 61 1.77 8.45 -9.02
C SER A 61 2.74 9.64 -9.03
N GLU A 62 2.31 10.79 -9.57
CA GLU A 62 3.14 12.01 -9.47
C GLU A 62 3.37 12.41 -8.00
N GLU A 63 2.37 12.22 -7.15
CA GLU A 63 2.46 12.48 -5.71
C GLU A 63 3.47 11.54 -5.05
N GLU A 64 3.38 10.23 -5.31
CA GLU A 64 4.32 9.25 -4.77
C GLU A 64 5.75 9.50 -5.29
N ARG A 65 5.90 9.90 -6.57
CA ARG A 65 7.20 10.33 -7.12
C ARG A 65 7.70 11.60 -6.45
N ALA A 66 6.85 12.58 -6.21
CA ALA A 66 7.20 13.83 -5.54
C ALA A 66 7.63 13.56 -4.09
N ASN A 67 6.87 12.75 -3.36
CA ASN A 67 7.21 12.33 -2.01
C ASN A 67 8.54 11.56 -1.98
N LEU A 68 8.75 10.60 -2.89
CA LEU A 68 10.02 9.89 -2.99
C LEU A 68 11.20 10.83 -3.30
N ARG A 69 11.00 11.83 -4.17
CA ARG A 69 12.02 12.85 -4.46
C ARG A 69 12.31 13.72 -3.24
N PHE A 70 11.28 14.12 -2.50
CA PHE A 70 11.41 14.88 -1.26
C PHE A 70 12.21 14.08 -0.23
N LEU A 71 11.79 12.85 0.08
CA LEU A 71 12.47 11.97 1.03
C LEU A 71 13.96 11.81 0.67
N LYS A 72 14.27 11.53 -0.59
CA LYS A 72 15.66 11.43 -1.08
C LYS A 72 16.46 12.73 -0.97
N ALA A 73 15.84 13.88 -1.25
CA ALA A 73 16.50 15.17 -1.11
C ALA A 73 16.78 15.50 0.37
N THR A 74 15.92 15.03 1.29
CA THR A 74 16.05 15.27 2.73
C THR A 74 16.94 14.25 3.46
N GLU A 75 17.32 13.13 2.83
CA GLU A 75 18.16 12.08 3.45
C GLU A 75 19.49 12.61 4.01
N GLY A 76 20.08 13.62 3.36
CA GLY A 76 21.32 14.26 3.79
C GLY A 76 21.14 15.56 4.57
N THR A 77 19.90 15.96 4.85
CA THR A 77 19.62 17.21 5.58
C THR A 77 19.84 16.96 7.07
N PRO A 78 20.63 17.80 7.77
CA PRO A 78 20.77 17.69 9.21
C PRO A 78 19.40 17.76 9.89
N VAL A 79 19.06 16.76 10.69
CA VAL A 79 17.86 16.75 11.52
C VAL A 79 18.22 17.28 12.90
N THR A 80 17.67 18.43 13.26
CA THR A 80 17.77 18.97 14.62
C THR A 80 16.53 18.55 15.41
N GLU A 81 16.73 17.71 16.41
CA GLU A 81 15.66 17.32 17.35
C GLU A 81 15.60 18.36 18.47
N PHE A 82 14.48 19.10 18.55
CA PHE A 82 14.20 20.05 19.62
C PHE A 82 13.40 19.36 20.73
N LYS A 83 13.83 19.53 21.97
CA LYS A 83 13.21 18.86 23.13
C LYS A 83 12.03 19.63 23.70
N ASP A 84 12.01 20.95 23.52
CA ASP A 84 10.97 21.82 24.02
C ASP A 84 10.78 23.10 23.18
N ALA A 85 9.71 23.83 23.48
CA ALA A 85 9.34 25.05 22.77
C ALA A 85 10.34 26.20 22.97
N LYS A 86 11.16 26.15 24.04
CA LYS A 86 12.17 27.18 24.29
C LYS A 86 13.36 26.97 23.35
N GLU A 87 13.82 25.74 23.16
CA GLU A 87 14.87 25.41 22.19
C GLU A 87 14.48 25.80 20.75
N VAL A 88 13.22 25.60 20.37
CA VAL A 88 12.71 26.05 19.06
C VAL A 88 12.74 27.58 18.94
N ALA A 89 12.31 28.29 19.99
CA ALA A 89 12.29 29.75 19.99
C ALA A 89 13.70 30.35 19.97
N ASP A 90 14.64 29.71 20.67
CA ASP A 90 16.04 30.14 20.67
C ASP A 90 16.67 29.93 19.28
N TRP A 91 16.42 28.80 18.61
CA TRP A 91 16.88 28.53 17.23
C TRP A 91 16.28 29.50 16.20
N LEU A 92 14.97 29.81 16.28
CA LEU A 92 14.32 30.76 15.36
C LEU A 92 14.84 32.20 15.47
N ASN A 93 15.50 32.55 16.57
CA ASN A 93 16.04 33.88 16.82
C ASN A 93 17.57 33.93 16.73
N ASP A 94 18.23 32.82 16.36
CA ASP A 94 19.68 32.76 16.21
C ASP A 94 20.11 33.47 14.91
N PRO A 95 20.92 34.55 14.96
CA PRO A 95 21.34 35.28 13.78
C PRO A 95 22.35 34.54 12.90
N ASP A 96 22.94 33.44 13.38
CA ASP A 96 23.89 32.61 12.64
C ASP A 96 23.20 31.40 11.94
N GLU A 97 21.93 31.16 12.22
CA GLU A 97 21.06 30.24 11.46
C GLU A 97 20.33 31.06 10.37
N ASP A 98 20.49 30.66 9.10
CA ASP A 98 20.00 31.41 7.91
C ASP A 98 18.48 31.62 7.83
#